data_AF-A0A2I0KN97-F1
#
_entry.id   AF-A0A2I0KN97-F1
#
_cell.length_a   1.000
_cell.length_b   1.000
_cell.length_c   1.000
_cell.angle_alpha   90.00
_cell.angle_beta   90.00
_cell.angle_gamma   90.00
#
_symmetry.space_group_name_H-M   'P 1'
#
loop_
_entity.id
_entity.type
_entity.pdbx_description
1 polymer ?
#
loop_
_entity_poly.entity_id
_entity_poly.type
_entity_poly.pdbx_seq_one_letter_code
_entity_poly.pdbx_strand_id
1 'polypeptide(L)'
;MHLHGYSFYVVGWGLGNFDPKKDPANFNLIDPPLQNTIAVPKNGWSAIRFRAKNPGVWFMHCHIERHLSWGMDTAFIVKNGGPPNTHLLPPPPDMPRC
;
A
#
# COMPACT_ATOMS: atom_id res chain seq x y z
N MET A 1 -0.56 8.12 -3.58
CA MET A 1 -0.09 6.72 -3.55
C MET A 1 -1.28 5.79 -3.47
N HIS A 2 -1.36 4.80 -4.35
CA HIS A 2 -2.40 3.78 -4.42
C HIS A 2 -1.75 2.40 -4.24
N LEU A 3 -2.44 1.49 -3.55
CA LEU A 3 -2.00 0.10 -3.33
C LEU A 3 -3.08 -0.85 -3.81
N HIS A 4 -2.74 -1.74 -4.74
CA HIS A 4 -3.61 -2.80 -5.21
C HIS A 4 -3.76 -3.89 -4.14
N GLY A 5 -4.85 -4.65 -4.19
CA GLY A 5 -5.07 -5.82 -3.31
C GLY A 5 -5.33 -5.52 -1.83
N TYR A 6 -5.24 -4.25 -1.41
CA TYR A 6 -5.40 -3.82 -0.02
C TYR A 6 -6.08 -2.46 0.09
N SER A 7 -6.85 -2.31 1.17
CA SER A 7 -7.02 -1.01 1.81
C SER A 7 -6.07 -0.92 3.01
N PHE A 8 -5.73 0.30 3.41
CA PHE A 8 -4.84 0.62 4.51
C PHE A 8 -5.43 1.73 5.38
N TYR A 9 -5.07 1.71 6.66
CA TYR A 9 -5.40 2.78 7.59
C TYR A 9 -4.37 3.90 7.47
N VAL A 10 -4.81 5.14 7.25
CA VAL A 10 -3.93 6.31 7.29
C VAL A 10 -3.85 6.79 8.73
N VAL A 11 -2.77 6.43 9.41
CA VAL A 11 -2.63 6.65 10.86
C VAL A 11 -2.01 8.00 11.19
N GLY A 12 -1.39 8.68 10.22
CA GLY A 12 -0.83 10.00 10.44
C GLY A 12 -0.37 10.66 9.15
N TRP A 13 -0.16 11.96 9.21
CA TRP A 13 0.41 12.75 8.14
C TRP A 13 1.02 14.03 8.73
N GLY A 14 1.88 14.69 7.98
CA GLY A 14 2.49 15.94 8.40
C GLY A 14 3.20 16.66 7.26
N LEU A 15 3.64 17.88 7.53
CA LEU A 15 4.47 18.67 6.64
C LEU A 15 5.94 18.52 7.03
N GLY A 16 6.84 18.76 6.08
CA GLY A 16 8.28 18.60 6.28
C GLY A 16 8.70 17.12 6.33
N ASN A 17 9.83 16.88 6.99
CA ASN A 17 10.41 15.55 7.10
C ASN A 17 9.81 14.80 8.29
N PHE A 18 9.42 13.54 8.07
CA PHE A 18 8.97 12.64 9.12
C PHE A 18 10.07 12.42 10.17
N ASP A 19 9.73 12.62 11.45
CA ASP A 19 10.57 12.29 12.61
C ASP A 19 10.11 10.96 13.23
N PRO A 20 10.84 9.85 13.00
CA PRO A 20 10.45 8.53 13.50
C PRO A 20 10.42 8.43 15.04
N LYS A 21 11.00 9.39 15.77
CA LYS A 21 11.00 9.41 17.24
C LYS A 21 9.82 10.18 17.83
N LYS A 22 9.19 11.08 17.05
CA LYS A 22 8.14 11.99 17.54
C LYS A 22 6.80 11.75 16.87
N ASP A 23 6.77 11.68 15.55
CA ASP A 23 5.51 11.63 14.79
C ASP A 23 4.65 10.39 15.10
N PRO A 24 5.22 9.19 15.34
CA PRO A 24 4.41 8.03 15.72
C PRO A 24 3.59 8.20 17.00
N ALA A 25 4.01 9.08 17.92
CA ALA A 25 3.27 9.37 19.14
C ALA A 25 1.93 10.08 18.87
N ASN A 26 1.79 10.73 17.72
CA ASN A 26 0.58 11.46 17.31
C ASN A 26 -0.31 10.66 16.35
N PHE A 27 -0.02 9.37 16.13
CA PHE A 27 -0.82 8.56 15.22
C PHE A 27 -2.25 8.38 15.74
N ASN A 28 -3.23 8.53 14.85
CA ASN A 28 -4.59 8.06 15.10
C ASN A 28 -4.61 6.53 15.03
N LEU A 29 -4.69 5.89 16.19
CA LEU A 29 -4.78 4.43 16.34
C LEU A 29 -6.16 3.96 16.81
N ILE A 30 -7.15 4.86 16.85
CA ILE A 30 -8.51 4.57 17.31
C ILE A 30 -9.45 4.39 16.11
N ASP A 31 -9.53 5.40 15.25
CA ASP A 31 -10.44 5.45 14.11
C ASP A 31 -9.81 6.05 12.84
N PRO A 32 -8.59 5.64 12.44
CA PRO A 32 -7.97 6.16 11.23
C PRO A 32 -8.82 5.82 9.99
N PRO A 33 -8.89 6.70 8.99
CA PRO A 33 -9.63 6.42 7.77
C PRO A 33 -9.01 5.22 7.02
N LEU A 34 -9.88 4.31 6.56
CA LEU A 34 -9.52 3.17 5.73
C LEU A 34 -9.64 3.56 4.25
N GLN A 35 -8.51 3.59 3.54
CA GLN A 35 -8.41 4.05 2.15
C GLN A 35 -7.59 3.07 1.31
N ASN A 36 -7.70 3.12 -0.02
CA ASN A 36 -6.79 2.43 -0.94
C ASN A 36 -5.85 3.39 -1.68
N THR A 37 -6.12 4.69 -1.59
CA THR A 37 -5.37 5.77 -2.22
C THR A 37 -5.30 6.94 -1.26
N ILE A 38 -4.10 7.47 -1.05
CA ILE A 38 -3.85 8.64 -0.19
C ILE A 38 -3.07 9.71 -0.95
N ALA A 39 -3.48 10.96 -0.80
CA ALA A 39 -2.70 12.12 -1.20
C ALA A 39 -1.63 12.38 -0.14
N VAL A 40 -0.36 12.21 -0.50
CA VAL A 40 0.75 12.61 0.37
C VAL A 40 0.84 14.14 0.32
N PRO A 41 0.88 14.85 1.46
CA PRO A 41 1.01 16.30 1.47
C PRO A 41 2.24 16.78 0.67
N LYS A 42 2.12 17.93 0.00
CA LYS A 42 3.25 18.55 -0.70
C LYS A 42 4.36 18.84 0.31
N ASN A 43 5.57 18.38 0.01
CA ASN A 43 6.74 18.50 0.90
C ASN A 43 6.43 17.96 2.32
N GLY A 44 5.71 16.85 2.40
CA GLY A 44 5.30 16.25 3.67
C GLY A 44 5.30 14.72 3.60
N TRP A 45 4.62 14.11 4.56
CA TRP A 45 4.59 12.66 4.73
C TRP A 45 3.19 12.16 5.08
N SER A 46 2.96 10.87 4.85
CA SER A 46 1.79 10.15 5.34
C SER A 46 2.23 8.77 5.81
N ALA A 47 1.70 8.31 6.95
CA ALA A 47 1.95 6.99 7.51
C ALA A 47 0.71 6.12 7.33
N ILE A 48 0.89 4.95 6.72
CA ILE A 48 -0.17 3.97 6.51
C ILE A 48 0.15 2.65 7.23
N ARG A 49 -0.87 1.90 7.64
CA ARG A 49 -0.75 0.55 8.19
C ARG A 49 -1.74 -0.39 7.54
N PHE A 50 -1.29 -1.57 7.17
CA PHE A 50 -2.14 -2.66 6.68
C PHE A 50 -1.53 -4.01 7.10
N ARG A 51 -2.34 -5.06 7.05
CA ARG A 51 -1.86 -6.43 7.28
C ARG A 51 -1.73 -7.12 5.93
N ALA A 52 -0.52 -7.53 5.55
CA ALA A 52 -0.24 -8.26 4.31
C ALA A 52 -0.74 -9.72 4.41
N LYS A 53 -2.07 -9.91 4.34
CA LYS A 53 -2.76 -11.21 4.46
C LYS A 53 -3.44 -11.67 3.15
N ASN A 54 -3.17 -11.00 2.04
CA ASN A 54 -3.67 -11.32 0.72
C ASN A 54 -2.49 -11.77 -0.17
N PRO A 55 -2.25 -13.09 -0.32
CA PRO A 55 -1.16 -13.62 -1.14
C PRO A 55 -1.30 -13.21 -2.60
N GLY A 56 -0.19 -12.83 -3.24
CA GLY A 56 -0.19 -12.36 -4.62
C GLY A 56 0.92 -11.36 -4.91
N VAL A 57 0.83 -10.72 -6.08
CA VAL A 57 1.73 -9.67 -6.52
C VAL A 57 0.91 -8.39 -6.65
N TRP A 58 1.18 -7.40 -5.80
CA TRP A 58 0.33 -6.22 -5.64
C TRP A 58 1.09 -4.94 -5.99
N PHE A 59 0.58 -4.22 -6.99
CA PHE A 59 1.18 -3.00 -7.48
C PHE A 59 0.92 -1.82 -6.54
N MET A 60 1.95 -1.03 -6.25
CA MET A 60 1.84 0.22 -5.50
C MET A 60 2.45 1.34 -6.31
N HIS A 61 1.71 2.42 -6.52
CA HIS A 61 2.17 3.49 -7.40
C HIS A 61 1.58 4.86 -7.08
N CYS A 62 2.14 5.90 -7.68
CA CYS A 62 1.48 7.18 -7.78
C CYS A 62 0.30 7.07 -8.75
N HIS A 63 -0.88 7.59 -8.38
CA HIS A 63 -2.07 7.51 -9.23
C HIS A 63 -2.16 8.68 -10.24
N ILE A 64 -1.04 9.32 -10.53
CA ILE A 64 -0.88 10.28 -11.62
C ILE A 64 -0.20 9.53 -12.75
N GLU A 65 -0.89 9.32 -13.87
CA GLU A 65 -0.44 8.47 -14.98
C GLU A 65 0.97 8.79 -15.49
N ARG A 66 1.29 10.10 -15.55
CA ARG A 66 2.63 10.56 -15.92
C ARG A 66 3.70 10.12 -14.92
N HIS A 67 3.42 10.15 -13.61
CA HIS A 67 4.39 9.70 -12.61
C HIS A 67 4.49 8.17 -12.57
N LEU A 68 3.39 7.46 -12.81
CA LEU A 68 3.37 6.02 -12.97
C LEU A 68 4.29 5.59 -14.14
N SER A 69 4.07 6.13 -15.34
CA SER A 69 4.90 5.81 -16.52
C SER A 69 6.38 6.24 -16.39
N TRP A 70 6.70 7.17 -15.49
CA TRP A 70 8.07 7.55 -15.15
C TRP A 70 8.74 6.64 -14.12
N GLY A 71 8.04 5.62 -13.60
CA GLY A 71 8.56 4.64 -12.66
C GLY A 71 8.37 4.99 -11.19
N MET A 72 7.40 5.84 -10.84
CA MET A 72 7.01 6.06 -9.44
C MET A 72 6.10 4.94 -8.95
N ASP A 73 6.64 3.73 -8.94
CA ASP A 73 5.94 2.49 -8.64
C ASP A 73 6.85 1.44 -7.96
N THR A 74 6.21 0.40 -7.44
CA THR A 74 6.85 -0.79 -6.87
C THR A 74 5.80 -1.91 -6.76
N ALA A 75 6.23 -3.11 -6.37
CA ALA A 75 5.33 -4.24 -6.15
C ALA A 75 5.61 -4.95 -4.82
N PHE A 76 4.53 -5.36 -4.14
CA PHE A 76 4.59 -6.25 -2.99
C PHE A 76 4.34 -7.68 -3.43
N ILE A 77 5.30 -8.57 -3.17
CA ILE A 77 5.09 -10.01 -3.30
C ILE A 77 4.74 -10.56 -1.92
N VAL A 78 3.47 -10.93 -1.74
CA VAL A 78 2.97 -11.51 -0.50
C VAL A 78 2.91 -13.02 -0.66
N LYS A 79 3.77 -13.72 0.08
CA LYS A 79 3.90 -15.18 0.01
C LYS A 79 2.67 -15.88 0.58
N ASN A 80 2.49 -17.13 0.15
CA ASN A 80 1.50 -18.02 0.75
C ASN A 80 1.76 -18.19 2.26
N GLY A 81 0.68 -18.29 3.03
CA GLY A 81 0.73 -18.65 4.44
C GLY A 81 0.72 -20.17 4.66
N GLY A 82 0.43 -20.59 5.89
CA GLY A 82 0.34 -22.02 6.24
C GLY A 82 -0.99 -22.67 5.81
N PRO A 83 -2.16 -22.11 6.20
CA PRO A 83 -3.45 -22.67 5.81
C PRO A 83 -3.72 -22.58 4.30
N PRO A 84 -4.39 -23.57 3.67
CA PRO A 84 -4.64 -23.55 2.21
C PRO A 84 -5.42 -22.33 1.72
N ASN A 85 -6.31 -21.76 2.53
CA ASN A 85 -7.05 -20.53 2.19
C ASN A 85 -6.18 -19.26 2.21
N THR A 86 -4.91 -19.38 2.57
CA THR A 86 -3.89 -18.32 2.50
C THR A 86 -2.89 -18.57 1.37
N HIS A 87 -3.30 -19.36 0.36
CA HIS A 87 -2.51 -19.58 -0.85
C HIS A 87 -3.07 -18.77 -2.01
N LEU A 88 -2.18 -18.24 -2.86
CA LEU A 88 -2.57 -17.68 -4.15
C LEU A 88 -3.19 -18.78 -5.03
N LEU A 89 -4.24 -18.43 -5.76
CA LEU A 89 -4.87 -19.31 -6.74
C LEU A 89 -3.92 -19.63 -7.90
N PRO A 90 -4.06 -20.81 -8.54
CA PRO A 90 -3.32 -21.09 -9.77
C PRO A 90 -3.72 -20.09 -10.88
N PRO A 91 -2.80 -19.79 -11.82
CA PRO A 91 -3.10 -18.90 -12.93
C PRO A 91 -4.23 -19.48 -13.81
N PRO A 92 -5.19 -18.65 -14.28
CA PRO A 92 -6.20 -19.07 -15.25
C PRO A 92 -5.57 -19.60 -16.56
N PRO A 93 -6.20 -20.60 -17.22
CA PRO A 93 -5.65 -21.22 -18.43
C PRO A 93 -5.65 -20.29 -19.66
N ASP A 94 -6.43 -19.22 -19.62
CA ASP A 94 -6.65 -18.24 -20.70
C ASP A 94 -5.91 -16.92 -20.48
N MET A 95 -4.92 -16.88 -19.58
CA MET A 95 -4.08 -15.70 -19.38
C MET A 95 -3.40 -15.25 -20.70
N PRO A 96 -3.40 -13.94 -21.03
CA PRO A 96 -2.72 -13.42 -22.22
C PRO A 96 -1.23 -13.79 -22.24
N ARG A 97 -0.68 -13.97 -23.44
CA ARG A 97 0.78 -14.15 -23.62
C ARG A 97 1.51 -12.84 -23.30
N CYS A 98 2.70 -12.97 -22.73
CA CYS A 98 3.63 -11.84 -22.52
C CYS A 98 4.14 -11.28 -23.85
#